data_AF-A0A317EUB1-F1
#
_entry.id   AF-A0A317EUB1-F1
#
_cell.length_a   1.000
_cell.length_b   1.000
_cell.length_c   1.000
_cell.angle_alpha   90.00
_cell.angle_beta   90.00
_cell.angle_gamma   90.00
#
_symmetry.space_group_name_H-M   'P 1'
#
loop_
_entity.id
_entity.type
_entity.pdbx_description
1 polymer ?
#
loop_
_entity_poly.entity_id
_entity_poly.type
_entity_poly.pdbx_seq_one_letter_code
_entity_poly.pdbx_strand_id
1 'polypeptide(L)' 'MKISKTFLCAMLTTCILSCMLTACSSVKAYQKNKINDSDMILSARKSQKFEQSFQLYREGASGANGGKSGGGCGCN' A
#
# COMPACT_ATOMS: atom_id res chain seq x y z
N MET A 1 -22.84 40.41 -11.97
CA MET A 1 -22.64 38.96 -11.77
C MET A 1 -22.48 38.72 -10.28
N LYS A 2 -23.49 38.16 -9.58
CA LYS A 2 -23.41 37.90 -8.14
C LYS A 2 -22.91 36.47 -7.93
N ILE A 3 -21.64 36.33 -7.59
CA ILE A 3 -21.05 35.04 -7.26
C ILE A 3 -21.67 34.58 -5.94
N SER A 4 -22.41 33.47 -5.98
CA SER A 4 -23.07 32.91 -4.80
C SER A 4 -22.05 32.37 -3.81
N LYS A 5 -22.27 32.57 -2.51
CA LYS A 5 -21.43 32.04 -1.43
C LYS A 5 -21.26 30.51 -1.53
N THR A 6 -22.27 29.81 -2.04
CA THR A 6 -22.22 28.35 -2.30
C THR A 6 -21.23 27.96 -3.39
N PHE A 7 -21.11 28.77 -4.44
CA PHE A 7 -20.12 28.56 -5.51
C PHE A 7 -18.70 28.81 -5.03
N LEU A 8 -18.50 29.82 -4.17
CA LEU A 8 -17.20 30.12 -3.58
C LEU A 8 -16.74 29.00 -2.62
N CYS A 9 -17.64 28.48 -1.79
CA CYS A 9 -17.35 27.35 -0.91
C CYS A 9 -17.03 26.07 -1.70
N ALA A 10 -17.76 25.79 -2.78
CA ALA A 10 -17.54 24.60 -3.61
C ALA A 10 -16.18 24.63 -4.34
N MET A 11 -15.74 25.82 -4.79
CA MET A 11 -14.41 25.99 -5.38
C MET A 11 -13.29 25.85 -4.35
N LEU A 12 -13.51 26.33 -3.12
CA LEU A 12 -12.52 26.21 -2.05
C LEU A 12 -12.34 24.75 -1.60
N THR A 13 -13.42 23.98 -1.46
CA THR A 13 -13.34 22.57 -1.04
C THR A 13 -12.69 21.68 -2.10
N THR A 14 -12.96 21.91 -3.39
CA THR A 14 -12.29 21.19 -4.49
C THR A 14 -10.80 21.52 -4.58
N CYS A 15 -10.44 22.79 -4.35
CA CYS A 15 -9.03 23.20 -4.35
C CYS A 15 -8.25 22.54 -3.19
N ILE A 16 -8.80 22.53 -1.98
CA ILE A 16 -8.20 21.87 -0.81
C ILE A 16 -8.01 20.36 -1.07
N LEU A 17 -9.01 19.70 -1.65
CA LEU A 17 -8.92 18.27 -1.96
C LEU A 17 -7.81 17.97 -2.98
N SER A 18 -7.66 18.81 -4.01
CA SER A 18 -6.62 18.64 -5.04
C SER A 18 -5.19 18.74 -4.49
N CYS A 19 -4.94 19.60 -3.50
CA CYS A 19 -3.62 19.73 -2.87
C CYS A 19 -3.17 18.45 -2.14
N MET A 20 -4.09 17.70 -1.55
CA MET A 20 -3.76 16.50 -0.77
C MET A 20 -3.22 15.34 -1.62
N LEU A 21 -3.53 15.31 -2.93
CA LEU A 21 -3.04 14.26 -3.84
C LEU A 21 -1.55 14.38 -4.19
N THR A 22 -0.91 15.52 -3.88
CA THR A 22 0.51 15.77 -4.22
C THR A 22 1.52 15.14 -3.26
N ALA A 23 1.06 14.58 -2.13
CA ALA A 23 1.95 14.04 -1.09
C ALA A 23 2.58 12.68 -1.43
N CYS A 24 2.07 11.95 -2.43
CA CYS A 24 2.60 10.64 -2.80
C CYS A 24 3.82 10.78 -3.73
N SER A 25 4.97 10.23 -3.35
CA SER A 25 6.19 10.25 -4.16
C SER A 25 6.82 8.86 -4.25
N SER A 26 7.46 8.57 -5.39
CA SER A 26 8.17 7.30 -5.58
C SER A 26 9.53 7.34 -4.87
N VAL A 27 9.77 6.35 -4.02
CA VAL A 27 11.02 6.23 -3.26
C VAL A 27 12.00 5.35 -4.03
N LYS A 28 13.26 5.80 -4.13
CA LYS A 28 14.33 5.04 -4.79
C LYS A 28 14.64 3.78 -3.99
N ALA A 29 14.96 2.67 -4.66
CA ALA A 29 15.16 1.35 -4.03
C ALA A 29 16.11 1.37 -2.81
N TYR A 30 17.21 2.12 -2.87
CA TYR A 30 18.18 2.21 -1.75
C TYR A 30 17.68 3.01 -0.53
N GLN A 31 16.71 3.91 -0.72
CA GLN A 31 16.11 4.65 0.39
C GLN A 31 15.09 3.80 1.15
N LYS A 32 14.58 2.74 0.53
CA LYS A 32 13.60 1.84 1.13
C LYS A 32 14.15 1.16 2.39
N ASN A 33 15.45 0.89 2.44
CA ASN A 33 16.10 0.35 3.64
C ASN A 33 15.92 1.21 4.91
N LYS A 34 15.64 2.51 4.78
CA LYS A 34 15.40 3.41 5.92
C LYS A 34 13.94 3.46 6.39
N ILE A 35 13.01 3.03 5.54
CA ILE A 35 11.56 3.05 5.80
C ILE A 35 10.96 1.65 5.96
N ASN A 36 11.69 0.62 5.54
CA ASN A 36 11.25 -0.76 5.62
C ASN A 36 11.21 -1.23 7.07
N ASP A 37 10.03 -1.62 7.52
CA ASP A 37 9.87 -2.37 8.76
C ASP A 37 10.34 -3.82 8.57
N SER A 38 10.71 -4.47 9.66
CA SER A 38 10.96 -5.90 9.78
C SER A 38 9.81 -6.78 9.26
N ASP A 39 8.56 -6.28 9.29
CA ASP A 39 7.39 -6.97 8.76
C ASP A 39 7.19 -6.80 7.25
N MET A 40 7.88 -5.84 6.60
CA MET A 40 7.77 -5.59 5.16
C MET A 40 8.62 -6.56 4.32
N ILE A 41 9.35 -7.48 4.96
CA ILE A 41 10.15 -8.49 4.28
C ILE A 41 9.19 -9.47 3.59
N LEU A 42 9.38 -9.65 2.28
CA LEU A 42 8.60 -10.54 1.42
C LEU A 42 8.97 -12.01 1.62
N SER A 43 8.99 -12.47 2.87
CA SER A 43 9.26 -13.85 3.24
C SER A 43 8.52 -14.18 4.53
N ALA A 44 7.92 -15.37 4.58
CA ALA A 44 7.21 -15.81 5.77
C ALA A 44 8.17 -16.07 6.94
N ARG A 45 7.79 -15.60 8.14
CA ARG A 45 8.49 -16.00 9.37
C ARG A 45 8.33 -17.51 9.61
N LYS A 46 9.28 -18.11 10.33
CA LYS A 46 9.23 -19.55 10.64
C LYS A 46 7.92 -19.96 11.33
N SER A 47 7.40 -19.12 12.22
CA SER A 47 6.12 -19.33 12.90
C SER A 47 4.90 -19.24 11.98
N GLN A 48 4.95 -18.40 10.94
CA GLN A 48 3.84 -18.14 10.02
C GLN A 48 3.72 -19.17 8.90
N LYS A 49 4.72 -20.04 8.71
CA LYS A 49 4.68 -21.07 7.65
C LYS A 49 3.47 -21.99 7.78
N PHE A 50 3.13 -22.42 8.99
CA PHE A 50 1.98 -23.29 9.21
C PHE A 50 0.66 -22.57 8.87
N GLU A 51 0.56 -21.29 9.28
CA GLU A 51 -0.59 -20.44 8.99
C GLU A 51 -0.81 -20.31 7.48
N GLN A 52 0.27 -19.95 6.79
CA GLN A 52 0.26 -19.81 5.34
C GLN A 52 -0.07 -21.13 4.64
N SER A 53 0.41 -22.28 5.14
CA SER A 53 0.08 -23.58 4.55
C SER A 53 -1.40 -23.91 4.67
N PHE A 54 -2.07 -23.58 5.79
CA PHE A 54 -3.51 -23.82 5.88
C PHE A 54 -4.30 -22.86 4.98
N GLN A 55 -3.90 -21.57 4.91
CA GLN A 55 -4.57 -20.56 4.10
C GLN A 55 -4.42 -20.89 2.60
N LEU A 56 -3.23 -21.31 2.18
CA LEU A 56 -2.99 -21.80 0.83
C LEU A 56 -3.86 -23.03 0.52
N TYR A 57 -3.87 -24.01 1.42
CA TYR A 57 -4.56 -25.27 1.18
C TYR A 57 -6.08 -25.11 1.14
N ARG A 58 -6.67 -24.33 2.06
CA ARG A 58 -8.11 -24.18 2.13
C ARG A 58 -8.68 -23.05 1.27
N GLU A 59 -7.96 -21.93 1.18
CA GLU A 59 -8.48 -20.68 0.60
C GLU A 59 -7.75 -20.30 -0.70
N GLY A 60 -6.71 -21.06 -1.08
CA GLY A 60 -5.89 -20.74 -2.24
C GLY A 60 -5.10 -19.44 -2.09
N ALA A 61 -5.01 -18.91 -0.86
CA ALA A 61 -4.36 -17.65 -0.59
C ALA A 61 -2.85 -17.78 -0.84
N SER A 62 -2.34 -17.04 -1.82
CA SER A 62 -0.92 -16.97 -2.14
C SER A 62 -0.45 -15.53 -1.94
N GLY A 63 0.45 -15.33 -0.96
CA GLY A 63 1.07 -14.03 -0.71
C GLY A 63 2.33 -13.82 -1.56
N ALA A 64 2.79 -12.57 -1.67
CA ALA A 64 4.04 -12.21 -2.33
C ALA A 64 5.26 -12.54 -1.45
N ASN A 65 5.51 -13.82 -1.20
CA ASN A 65 6.46 -14.28 -0.18
C ASN A 65 7.78 -14.80 -0.80
N GLY A 66 7.97 -14.58 -2.11
CA GLY A 66 9.15 -14.98 -2.88
C GLY A 66 9.42 -16.50 -2.94
N GLY A 67 8.46 -17.35 -2.52
CA GLY A 67 8.64 -18.79 -2.36
C GLY A 67 7.77 -19.62 -3.30
N LYS A 68 7.90 -20.96 -3.28
CA LYS A 68 7.10 -21.85 -4.15
C LYS A 68 5.60 -21.79 -3.90
N SER A 69 5.22 -21.50 -2.65
CA SER A 69 3.83 -21.42 -2.19
C SER A 69 3.25 -20.01 -2.24
N GLY A 70 3.97 -19.03 -2.77
CA GLY A 70 3.55 -17.63 -2.80
C GLY A 70 4.17 -16.89 -3.97
N GLY A 71 3.33 -16.43 -4.90
CA GLY A 71 3.74 -15.71 -6.11
C GLY A 71 3.24 -14.26 -6.11
N GLY A 72 3.95 -13.38 -6.80
CA GLY A 72 3.55 -11.98 -6.98
C GLY A 72 4.70 -10.99 -6.89
N CYS A 73 4.46 -9.76 -7.33
CA CYS A 73 5.37 -8.65 -7.10
C CYS A 73 5.11 -8.12 -5.69
N GLY A 74 6.04 -8.35 -4.79
CA GLY A 74 5.98 -7.79 -3.46
C GLY A 74 6.42 -6.33 -3.45
N CYS A 75 5.64 -5.48 -2.78
CA CYS A 75 6.00 -4.07 -2.58
C CYS A 75 6.94 -3.94 -1.37
N ASN A 76 8.23 -4.24 -1.57
CA ASN A 76 9.30 -3.83 -0.66
C ASN A 76 10.13 -2.70 -1.26
#